data_AF-A0A0A0DQ43-F1
#
_entry.id   AF-A0A0A0DQ43-F1
#
_cell.length_a   1.000
_cell.length_b   1.000
_cell.length_c   1.000
_cell.angle_alpha   90.00
_cell.angle_beta   90.00
_cell.angle_gamma   90.00
#
_symmetry.space_group_name_H-M   'P 1'
#
loop_
_entity.id
_entity.type
_entity.pdbx_description
1 polymer ?
#
loop_
_entity_poly.entity_id
_entity_poly.type
_entity_poly.pdbx_seq_one_letter_code
_entity_poly.pdbx_strand_id
1 'polypeptide(L)'
;MDLKVPIKIADELSDEVITSTGLLDLASGEISRVTYDDYDVSVEGLPVDSEDYEFTSGILSNNGKDVEFGIQVNKTTGQYSVTPNELLEIKTRAAALFAGLSGKDLLASVEAKNGRSGKAH
;
A
#
# COMPACT_ATOMS: atom_id res chain seq x y z
N MET A 1 -18.29 2.31 5.69
CA MET A 1 -17.54 2.07 4.44
C MET A 1 -16.16 1.58 4.86
N ASP A 2 -15.84 0.31 4.62
CA ASP A 2 -14.48 -0.22 4.79
C ASP A 2 -13.66 0.13 3.55
N LEU A 3 -13.07 1.33 3.56
CA LEU A 3 -12.31 1.84 2.42
C LEU A 3 -10.86 1.36 2.52
N LYS A 4 -10.64 0.10 2.15
CA LYS A 4 -9.30 -0.50 2.07
C LYS A 4 -8.76 -0.40 0.66
N VAL A 5 -7.55 0.15 0.51
CA VAL A 5 -6.89 0.34 -0.79
C VAL A 5 -5.57 -0.42 -0.85
N PRO A 6 -5.25 -1.05 -2.00
CA PRO A 6 -3.95 -1.67 -2.18
C PRO A 6 -2.86 -0.60 -2.29
N ILE A 7 -1.74 -0.86 -1.63
CA ILE A 7 -0.56 -0.01 -1.63
C ILE A 7 0.69 -0.86 -1.88
N LYS A 8 1.74 -0.24 -2.41
CA LYS A 8 3.09 -0.79 -2.33
C LYS A 8 3.77 -0.26 -1.07
N ILE A 9 4.65 -1.06 -0.51
CA ILE A 9 5.42 -0.77 0.69
C ILE A 9 6.87 -1.05 0.34
N ALA A 10 7.76 -0.16 0.75
CA ALA A 10 9.20 -0.29 0.63
C ALA A 10 9.80 -0.12 2.01
N ASP A 11 10.38 -1.19 2.54
CA ASP A 11 11.24 -1.15 3.71
C ASP A 11 12.66 -0.85 3.22
N GLU A 12 13.15 0.35 3.55
CA GLU A 12 14.43 0.88 3.11
C GLU A 12 15.48 0.56 4.18
N LEU A 13 16.43 -0.29 3.81
CA LEU A 13 17.63 -0.59 4.58
C LEU A 13 18.81 0.14 3.92
N SER A 14 19.91 0.34 4.66
CA SER A 14 21.05 1.09 4.14
C SER A 14 21.65 0.51 2.84
N ASP A 15 21.57 -0.82 2.65
CA ASP A 15 22.16 -1.52 1.51
C ASP A 15 21.12 -2.11 0.52
N GLU A 16 19.85 -2.19 0.90
CA GLU A 16 18.81 -2.81 0.07
C GLU A 16 17.40 -2.26 0.33
N VAL A 17 16.49 -2.53 -0.62
CA VAL A 17 15.08 -2.15 -0.49
C VAL A 17 14.23 -3.40 -0.59
N ILE A 18 13.55 -3.72 0.50
CA ILE A 18 12.62 -4.85 0.58
C ILE A 18 11.23 -4.35 0.19
N THR A 19 10.68 -4.95 -0.86
CA THR A 19 9.38 -4.55 -1.41
C THR A 19 8.26 -5.50 -1.00
N SER A 20 7.11 -4.92 -0.69
CA SER A 20 5.91 -5.67 -0.36
C SER A 20 4.64 -4.95 -0.82
N THR A 21 3.53 -5.67 -0.79
CA THR A 21 2.19 -5.11 -1.03
C THR A 21 1.33 -5.24 0.20
N GLY A 22 0.41 -4.30 0.41
CA GLY A 22 -0.50 -4.32 1.55
C GLY A 22 -1.84 -3.66 1.28
N LEU A 23 -2.77 -3.78 2.22
CA LEU A 23 -4.06 -3.09 2.21
C LEU A 23 -4.09 -2.04 3.32
N LEU A 24 -4.05 -0.77 2.90
CA LEU A 24 -4.23 0.38 3.79
C LEU A 24 -5.71 0.60 4.07
N ASP A 25 -6.10 0.58 5.33
CA ASP A 25 -7.42 1.00 5.78
C ASP A 25 -7.45 2.53 5.90
N LEU A 26 -8.20 3.19 5.02
CA LEU A 26 -8.29 4.64 5.06
C LEU A 26 -9.09 5.15 6.27
N ALA A 27 -9.84 4.33 7.00
CA ALA A 27 -10.50 4.78 8.22
C ALA A 27 -9.52 4.87 9.40
N SER A 28 -8.70 3.84 9.61
CA SER A 28 -7.80 3.72 10.78
C SER A 28 -6.34 4.08 10.52
N GLY A 29 -5.88 3.97 9.27
CA GLY A 29 -4.46 4.05 8.92
C GLY A 29 -3.70 2.74 9.12
N GLU A 30 -4.36 1.67 9.54
CA GLU A 30 -3.72 0.36 9.66
C GLU A 30 -3.45 -0.26 8.29
N ILE A 31 -2.32 -0.95 8.18
CA ILE A 31 -1.96 -1.69 6.98
C ILE A 31 -2.02 -3.19 7.31
N SER A 32 -2.74 -3.93 6.48
CA SER A 32 -3.01 -5.36 6.67
C SER A 32 -2.70 -6.16 5.41
N ARG A 33 -2.61 -7.49 5.53
CA ARG A 33 -2.30 -8.40 4.42
C ARG A 33 -0.99 -8.05 3.71
N VAL A 34 0.03 -7.68 4.49
CA VAL A 34 1.37 -7.44 3.96
C VAL A 34 1.90 -8.74 3.35
N THR A 35 2.32 -8.68 2.10
CA THR A 35 2.90 -9.79 1.34
C THR A 35 4.18 -9.30 0.70
N TYR A 36 5.31 -9.89 1.09
CA TYR A 36 6.62 -9.58 0.53
C TYR A 36 6.80 -10.24 -0.83
N ASP A 37 7.53 -9.57 -1.72
CA ASP A 37 7.73 -10.04 -3.09
C ASP A 37 8.84 -11.10 -3.18
N ASP A 38 10.04 -10.83 -2.65
CA ASP A 38 11.20 -11.73 -2.69
C ASP A 38 11.94 -11.78 -1.34
N TYR A 39 11.19 -11.69 -0.24
CA TYR A 39 11.73 -11.67 1.12
C TYR A 39 10.99 -12.66 2.01
N ASP A 40 11.72 -13.59 2.65
CA ASP A 40 11.13 -14.62 3.50
C ASP A 40 11.24 -14.25 4.98
N VAL A 41 10.18 -13.62 5.50
CA VAL A 41 10.11 -13.23 6.92
C VAL A 41 10.27 -14.37 7.91
N SER A 42 10.01 -15.62 7.50
CA SER A 42 10.14 -16.78 8.38
C SER A 42 11.59 -17.22 8.57
N VAL A 43 12.45 -16.86 7.61
CA VAL A 43 13.88 -17.19 7.61
C VAL A 43 14.71 -15.96 8.01
N GLU A 44 14.37 -14.79 7.48
CA GLU A 44 15.16 -13.56 7.60
C GLU A 44 14.71 -12.65 8.75
N GLY A 45 13.51 -12.85 9.29
CA GLY A 45 12.91 -11.96 10.30
C GLY A 45 12.11 -10.82 9.68
N LEU A 46 11.68 -9.84 10.48
CA LEU A 46 11.04 -8.65 9.93
C LEU A 46 12.12 -7.65 9.49
N PRO A 47 11.92 -6.91 8.38
CA PRO A 47 12.88 -5.89 7.94
C PRO A 47 13.22 -4.87 9.03
N VAL A 48 12.22 -4.51 9.85
CA VAL A 48 12.35 -3.53 10.95
C VAL A 48 13.27 -3.98 12.11
N ASP A 49 13.54 -5.28 12.19
CA ASP A 49 14.42 -5.89 13.18
C ASP A 49 15.90 -5.83 12.74
N SER A 50 16.17 -5.53 11.46
CA SER A 50 17.53 -5.31 10.96
C SER A 50 18.18 -4.09 11.60
N GLU A 51 19.49 -4.18 11.84
CA GLU A 51 20.30 -3.05 12.33
C GLU A 51 20.46 -1.96 11.25
N ASP A 52 20.38 -2.36 9.98
CA ASP A 52 20.51 -1.47 8.81
C ASP A 52 19.17 -0.86 8.38
N TYR A 53 18.09 -1.07 9.13
CA TYR A 53 16.78 -0.48 8.84
C TYR A 53 16.79 1.04 9.02
N GLU A 54 16.35 1.76 7.99
CA GLU A 54 16.23 3.21 8.03
C GLU A 54 14.79 3.67 8.22
N PHE A 55 13.90 3.32 7.28
CA PHE A 55 12.49 3.71 7.30
C PHE A 55 11.64 2.84 6.38
N THR A 56 10.31 2.96 6.54
CA THR A 56 9.35 2.36 5.61
C THR A 56 8.56 3.46 4.91
N SER A 57 8.41 3.33 3.59
CA SER A 57 7.57 4.19 2.77
C SER A 57 6.48 3.39 2.07
N GLY A 58 5.40 4.09 1.72
CA GLY A 58 4.27 3.52 1.01
C GLY A 58 3.92 4.33 -0.22
N ILE A 59 3.43 3.64 -1.26
CA ILE A 59 2.96 4.26 -2.50
C ILE A 59 1.53 3.81 -2.79
N LEU A 60 0.63 4.78 -2.93
CA LEU A 60 -0.71 4.60 -3.46
C LEU A 60 -0.74 5.10 -4.90
N SER A 61 -0.85 4.17 -5.85
CA SER A 61 -0.96 4.46 -7.27
C SER A 61 -2.40 4.39 -7.75
N ASN A 62 -2.87 5.41 -8.47
CA ASN A 62 -4.15 5.36 -9.18
C ASN A 62 -4.08 6.18 -10.48
N ASN A 63 -4.41 5.54 -11.62
CA ASN A 63 -4.47 6.16 -12.95
C ASN A 63 -3.21 6.97 -13.34
N GLY A 64 -2.02 6.40 -13.09
CA GLY A 64 -0.75 7.03 -13.44
C GLY A 64 -0.36 8.21 -12.54
N LYS A 65 -1.03 8.37 -11.41
CA LYS A 65 -0.64 9.30 -10.35
C LYS A 65 -0.29 8.51 -9.10
N ASP A 66 0.83 8.88 -8.49
CA ASP A 66 1.35 8.22 -7.30
C ASP A 66 1.33 9.20 -6.12
N VAL A 67 0.94 8.68 -4.96
CA VAL A 67 1.03 9.37 -3.67
C VAL A 67 1.94 8.55 -2.80
N GLU A 68 3.12 9.10 -2.53
CA GLU A 68 4.09 8.56 -1.59
C GLU A 68 3.82 9.10 -0.20
N PHE A 69 4.04 8.26 0.81
CA PHE A 69 3.78 8.57 2.21
C PHE A 69 4.67 7.75 3.15
N GLY A 70 4.92 8.27 4.35
CA GLY A 70 5.65 7.55 5.39
C GLY A 70 4.80 6.48 6.07
N ILE A 71 5.39 5.31 6.34
CA ILE A 71 4.77 4.24 7.13
C ILE A 71 5.56 4.07 8.43
N GLN A 72 4.83 3.87 9.52
CA GLN A 72 5.39 3.44 10.80
C GLN A 72 5.22 1.94 10.98
N VAL A 73 6.29 1.30 11.43
CA VAL A 73 6.29 -0.11 11.78
C VAL A 73 6.49 -0.24 13.29
N ASN A 74 5.56 -0.90 13.95
CA ASN A 74 5.68 -1.21 15.37
C ASN A 74 6.64 -2.39 15.54
N LYS A 75 7.88 -2.12 15.96
CA LYS A 75 8.93 -3.14 16.15
C LYS A 75 8.52 -4.32 17.02
N THR A 76 7.68 -4.10 18.04
CA THR A 76 7.27 -5.16 18.96
C THR A 76 6.27 -6.14 18.32
N THR A 77 5.48 -5.69 17.34
CA THR A 77 4.36 -6.46 16.79
C THR A 77 4.46 -6.70 15.28
N GLY A 78 5.40 -6.04 14.59
CA GLY A 78 5.49 -5.99 13.13
C GLY A 78 4.34 -5.27 12.45
N GLN A 79 3.49 -4.55 13.19
CA GLN A 79 2.31 -3.92 12.61
C GLN A 79 2.70 -2.65 11.84
N TYR A 80 2.29 -2.59 10.57
CA TYR A 80 2.45 -1.44 9.70
C TYR A 80 1.24 -0.50 9.85
N SER A 81 1.48 0.81 9.94
CA SER A 81 0.43 1.82 10.00
C SER A 81 0.92 3.18 9.50
N VAL A 82 0.01 4.03 9.06
CA VAL A 82 0.30 5.44 8.75
C VAL A 82 -0.09 6.33 9.92
N THR A 83 0.63 7.44 10.08
CA THR A 83 0.27 8.43 11.11
C THR A 83 -1.06 9.12 10.75
N PRO A 84 -1.80 9.69 11.72
CA PRO A 84 -3.02 10.42 11.43
C PRO A 84 -2.85 11.60 10.47
N ASN A 85 -1.70 12.29 10.55
CA ASN A 85 -1.37 13.40 9.65
C ASN A 85 -1.19 12.90 8.22
N GLU A 86 -0.39 11.84 8.06
CA GLU A 86 -0.15 11.21 6.77
C GLU A 86 -1.44 10.66 6.16
N LEU A 87 -2.28 10.03 6.98
CA LEU A 87 -3.59 9.53 6.58
C LEU A 87 -4.50 10.65 6.04
N LEU A 88 -4.46 11.83 6.65
CA LEU A 88 -5.23 12.98 6.19
C LEU A 88 -4.70 13.50 4.84
N GLU A 89 -3.39 13.52 4.66
CA GLU A 89 -2.77 13.89 3.38
C GLU A 89 -3.13 12.90 2.28
N ILE A 90 -3.01 11.60 2.55
CA ILE A 90 -3.42 10.54 1.63
C ILE A 90 -4.87 10.71 1.24
N LYS A 91 -5.80 10.90 2.20
CA LYS A 91 -7.22 11.11 1.89
C LYS A 91 -7.45 12.34 1.01
N THR A 92 -6.74 13.42 1.27
CA THR A 92 -6.89 14.67 0.52
C THR A 92 -6.37 14.51 -0.91
N ARG A 93 -5.18 13.95 -1.07
CA ARG A 93 -4.56 13.71 -2.37
C ARG A 93 -5.31 12.62 -3.14
N ALA A 94 -5.66 11.52 -2.49
CA ALA A 94 -6.46 10.44 -3.07
C ALA A 94 -7.87 10.90 -3.45
N ALA A 95 -8.52 11.76 -2.67
CA ALA A 95 -9.76 12.39 -3.09
C ALA A 95 -9.59 13.14 -4.42
N ALA A 96 -8.46 13.83 -4.64
CA ALA A 96 -8.16 14.41 -5.95
C ALA A 96 -7.84 13.36 -7.03
N LEU A 97 -7.25 12.21 -6.67
CA LEU A 97 -7.05 11.07 -7.57
C LEU A 97 -8.39 10.45 -8.02
N PHE A 98 -9.34 10.33 -7.10
CA PHE A 98 -10.64 9.70 -7.33
C PHE A 98 -11.72 10.69 -7.81
N ALA A 99 -11.65 11.98 -7.46
CA ALA A 99 -12.58 13.02 -7.94
C ALA A 99 -12.31 13.42 -9.40
N GLY A 100 -11.12 13.11 -9.92
CA GLY A 100 -10.83 13.19 -11.35
C GLY A 100 -11.51 12.09 -12.18
N LEU A 101 -12.13 11.09 -11.53
CA LEU A 101 -12.92 10.07 -12.17
C LEU A 101 -14.37 10.51 -12.15
N SER A 102 -14.92 10.76 -13.34
CA SER A 102 -16.37 10.78 -13.47
C SER A 102 -16.89 9.39 -13.06
N GLY A 103 -18.12 9.28 -12.55
CA GLY A 103 -18.68 7.98 -12.15
C GLY A 103 -18.62 6.88 -13.23
N LYS A 104 -18.38 7.25 -14.50
CA LYS A 104 -18.12 6.34 -15.63
C LYS A 104 -16.75 5.64 -15.55
N ASP A 105 -15.71 6.29 -15.06
CA ASP A 105 -14.36 5.72 -15.03
C ASP A 105 -14.20 4.72 -13.88
N LEU A 106 -14.94 4.93 -12.79
CA LEU A 106 -15.09 3.94 -11.72
C LEU A 106 -15.80 2.68 -12.23
N LEU A 107 -16.90 2.81 -12.99
CA LEU A 107 -17.61 1.68 -13.60
C LEU A 107 -16.72 0.90 -14.59
N ALA A 108 -15.97 1.60 -15.45
CA ALA A 108 -15.07 0.98 -16.41
C ALA A 108 -13.93 0.18 -15.73
N SER A 109 -13.45 0.63 -14.58
CA SER A 109 -12.40 -0.07 -13.81
C SER A 109 -12.91 -1.35 -13.14
N VAL A 110 -14.20 -1.39 -12.74
CA VAL A 110 -14.82 -2.63 -12.21
C VAL A 110 -15.11 -3.63 -13.34
N GLU A 111 -15.51 -3.14 -14.51
CA GLU A 111 -15.74 -3.98 -15.70
C GLU A 111 -14.44 -4.58 -16.25
N ALA A 112 -13.35 -3.81 -16.27
CA ALA A 112 -12.04 -4.29 -16.71
C ALA A 112 -11.49 -5.44 -15.84
N LYS A 113 -11.82 -5.47 -14.54
CA LYS A 113 -11.42 -6.55 -13.63
C LYS A 113 -12.33 -7.78 -13.74
N ASN A 114 -13.57 -7.61 -14.20
CA ASN A 114 -14.53 -8.71 -14.42
C ASN A 114 -14.46 -9.34 -15.82
N GLY A 115 -13.77 -8.71 -16.77
CA GLY A 115 -13.63 -9.19 -18.15
C GLY A 115 -12.54 -10.24 -18.41
N ARG A 116 -11.71 -10.58 -17.42
CA ARG A 116 -10.61 -11.57 -17.59
C ARG A 116 -11.00 -13.03 -17.33
N SER A 117 -12.29 -13.35 -17.32
CA SER A 117 -12.77 -14.73 -17.32
C SER A 117 -13.63 -14.99 -18.55
N GLY A 118 -13.03 -15.55 -19.60
CA GLY A 118 -13.80 -16.13 -20.71
C GLY A 118 -13.08 -16.25 -22.05
N LYS A 119 -12.80 -17.51 -22.41
CA LYS A 119 -12.43 -18.07 -23.74
C LYS A 119 -10.95 -17.88 -24.13
N ALA A 120 -10.09 -18.90 -24.20
CA ALA A 120 -10.25 -20.27 -24.72
C ALA A 120 -11.00 -20.31 -26.06
N HIS A 121 -10.24 -20.21 -27.15
CA HIS A 121 -10.30 -21.08 -28.33
C HIS A 121 -9.10 -20.80 -29.25
#